data_AF-A0A977KS16-F1
#
_entry.id   AF-A0A977KS16-F1
#
_cell.length_a   1.000
_cell.length_b   1.000
_cell.length_c   1.000
_cell.angle_alpha   90.00
_cell.angle_beta   90.00
_cell.angle_gamma   90.00
#
_symmetry.space_group_name_H-M   'P 1'
#
loop_
_entity.id
_entity.type
_entity.pdbx_description
1 polymer ?
#
loop_
_entity_poly.entity_id
_entity_poly.type
_entity_poly.pdbx_seq_one_letter_code
_entity_poly.pdbx_strand_id
1 'polypeptide(L)'
;MARFDSYNLRLQLSRMFDQGQSFFCAFKVQDWLRERQHDPNDYEIIFHQKPAPPAMGLKMMVEIELRRRDGQPVSPELLEEINYFA
;
A
#
# COMPACT_ATOMS: atom_id res chain seq x y z
N MET A 1 -19.43 1.82 -9.98
CA MET A 1 -19.11 2.56 -8.74
C MET A 1 -18.69 1.58 -7.66
N ALA A 2 -17.40 1.32 -7.51
CA ALA A 2 -16.85 0.82 -6.25
C ALA A 2 -16.22 2.04 -5.58
N ARG A 3 -16.97 2.68 -4.67
CA ARG A 3 -16.35 3.54 -3.67
C ARG A 3 -15.53 2.56 -2.83
N PHE A 4 -14.24 2.42 -3.12
CA PHE A 4 -13.33 1.82 -2.16
C PHE A 4 -13.47 2.67 -0.90
N ASP A 5 -14.23 2.13 0.05
CA ASP A 5 -14.39 2.66 1.37
C ASP A 5 -12.98 3.03 1.85
N SER A 6 -12.76 4.31 2.15
CA SER A 6 -11.46 4.92 2.45
C SER A 6 -10.79 4.35 3.72
N TYR A 7 -11.28 3.22 4.22
CA TYR A 7 -10.70 2.46 5.31
C TYR A 7 -9.43 1.73 4.84
N ASN A 8 -8.34 2.50 4.87
CA ASN A 8 -6.93 2.13 4.99
C ASN A 8 -6.50 0.96 4.09
N LEU A 9 -6.01 1.28 2.88
CA LEU A 9 -5.33 0.33 1.98
C LEU A 9 -4.30 -0.50 2.75
N ARG A 10 -3.54 0.15 3.64
CA ARG A 10 -2.58 -0.47 4.56
C ARG A 10 -3.15 -1.63 5.40
N LEU A 11 -4.37 -1.49 5.93
CA LEU A 11 -5.03 -2.52 6.73
C LEU A 11 -5.47 -3.70 5.87
N GLN A 12 -6.00 -3.43 4.67
CA GLN A 12 -6.35 -4.49 3.71
C GLN A 12 -5.12 -5.29 3.30
N LEU A 13 -4.02 -4.61 2.98
CA LEU A 13 -2.78 -5.28 2.62
C LEU A 13 -2.22 -6.07 3.80
N SER A 14 -2.23 -5.51 5.01
CA SER A 14 -1.77 -6.22 6.22
C SER A 14 -2.54 -7.52 6.47
N ARG A 15 -3.87 -7.51 6.29
CA ARG A 15 -4.71 -8.72 6.37
C ARG A 15 -4.40 -9.71 5.24
N MET A 16 -4.20 -9.23 4.03
CA MET A 16 -3.85 -10.08 2.88
C MET A 16 -2.49 -10.75 3.07
N PHE A 17 -1.49 -10.02 3.59
CA PHE A 17 -0.18 -10.57 3.93
C PHE A 17 -0.27 -11.64 5.02
N ASP A 18 -1.06 -11.41 6.08
CA ASP A 18 -1.32 -12.41 7.14
C ASP A 18 -1.99 -13.68 6.56
N GLN A 19 -2.86 -13.52 5.56
CA GLN A 19 -3.50 -14.62 4.83
C GLN A 19 -2.64 -15.25 3.72
N GLY A 20 -1.39 -14.80 3.52
CA GLY A 20 -0.49 -15.30 2.47
C GLY A 20 -0.84 -14.83 1.04
N GLN A 21 -1.73 -13.85 0.90
CA GLN A 21 -2.15 -13.25 -0.39
C GLN A 21 -1.27 -12.04 -0.79
N SER A 22 0.00 -12.03 -0.41
CA SER A 22 0.95 -10.96 -0.69
C SER A 22 1.12 -10.67 -2.19
N PHE A 23 0.91 -11.66 -3.07
CA PHE A 23 0.95 -11.48 -4.52
C PHE A 23 -0.11 -10.49 -5.03
N PHE A 24 -1.32 -10.53 -4.45
CA PHE A 24 -2.42 -9.63 -4.83
C PHE A 24 -2.26 -8.22 -4.25
N CYS A 25 -1.39 -8.03 -3.27
CA CYS A 25 -1.10 -6.72 -2.70
C CYS A 25 -0.52 -5.76 -3.73
N ALA A 26 0.36 -6.24 -4.61
CA ALA A 26 0.88 -5.45 -5.73
C ALA A 26 -0.27 -4.93 -6.61
N PHE A 27 -1.19 -5.80 -7.02
CA PHE A 27 -2.33 -5.42 -7.85
C PHE A 27 -3.22 -4.37 -7.19
N LYS A 28 -3.45 -4.48 -5.87
CA LYS A 28 -4.20 -3.48 -5.10
C LYS A 28 -3.55 -2.10 -5.12
N VAL A 29 -2.23 -2.04 -4.95
CA VAL A 29 -1.48 -0.78 -5.01
C VAL A 29 -1.48 -0.22 -6.44
N GLN A 30 -1.34 -1.08 -7.45
CA GLN A 30 -1.43 -0.65 -8.84
C GLN A 30 -2.80 -0.06 -9.19
N ASP A 31 -3.88 -0.68 -8.71
CA ASP A 31 -5.24 -0.20 -8.91
C ASP A 31 -5.44 1.18 -8.25
N TRP A 32 -4.99 1.33 -7.01
CA TRP A 32 -5.01 2.60 -6.27
C TRP A 32 -4.23 3.72 -6.98
N LEU A 33 -3.07 3.39 -7.57
CA LEU A 33 -2.29 4.33 -8.39
C LEU A 33 -3.07 4.76 -9.63
N ARG A 34 -3.68 3.80 -10.35
CA ARG A 34 -4.49 4.09 -11.55
C ARG A 34 -5.71 4.96 -11.22
N GLU A 35 -6.37 4.74 -10.09
CA GLU A 35 -7.49 5.58 -9.62
C GLU A 35 -7.07 7.04 -9.42
N ARG A 36 -5.80 7.27 -9.07
CA ARG A 36 -5.20 8.59 -8.88
C ARG A 36 -4.50 9.12 -10.14
N GLN A 37 -4.76 8.51 -11.30
CA GLN A 37 -4.15 8.86 -12.58
C GLN A 37 -2.62 8.71 -12.62
N HIS A 38 -2.05 7.84 -11.78
CA HIS A 38 -0.64 7.48 -11.81
C HIS A 38 -0.44 6.16 -12.58
N ASP A 39 0.61 6.09 -13.41
CA ASP A 39 0.95 4.86 -14.12
C ASP A 39 1.72 3.89 -13.21
N PRO A 40 1.20 2.70 -12.90
CA PRO A 40 1.86 1.77 -11.99
C PRO A 40 3.17 1.18 -12.55
N ASN A 41 3.45 1.26 -13.85
CA ASN A 41 4.71 0.80 -14.42
C ASN A 41 5.85 1.78 -14.19
N ASP A 42 5.52 3.05 -13.91
CA ASP A 42 6.45 4.11 -13.52
C ASP A 42 6.95 3.92 -12.07
N TYR A 43 6.23 3.15 -11.26
CA TYR A 43 6.53 2.93 -9.85
C TYR A 43 6.88 1.47 -9.56
N GLU A 44 7.94 1.28 -8.79
CA GLU A 44 8.27 0.04 -8.11
C GLU A 44 7.58 0.02 -6.75
N ILE A 45 6.80 -1.03 -6.51
CA ILE A 45 6.01 -1.22 -5.30
C ILE A 45 6.75 -2.19 -4.39
N ILE A 46 7.19 -1.69 -3.24
CA ILE A 46 7.95 -2.44 -2.25
C ILE A 46 7.09 -2.57 -1.00
N PHE A 47 6.93 -3.80 -0.51
CA PHE A 47 6.17 -4.08 0.71
C PHE A 47 7.12 -4.37 1.87
N HIS A 48 7.10 -3.49 2.86
CA HIS A 48 7.86 -3.64 4.10
C HIS A 48 6.97 -4.29 5.15
N GLN A 49 7.20 -5.56 5.42
CA GLN A 49 6.50 -6.29 6.48
C GLN A 49 7.18 -5.96 7.82
N LYS A 50 6.45 -5.27 8.70
CA LYS A 50 6.91 -4.95 10.06
C LYS A 50 6.01 -5.64 11.08
N PRO A 51 6.54 -6.11 12.22
CA PRO A 51 5.70 -6.59 13.31
C PRO A 51 4.78 -5.44 13.74
N ALA A 52 3.47 -5.69 13.75
CA ALA A 52 2.52 -4.67 14.18
C ALA A 52 2.69 -4.44 15.69
N PRO A 53 2.59 -3.19 16.17
CA PRO A 53 2.60 -2.93 17.59
C PRO A 53 1.41 -3.63 18.26
N PRO A 54 1.58 -4.17 19.49
CA PRO A 54 0.57 -4.98 20.17
C PRO A 54 -0.75 -4.23 20.44
N ALA A 55 -0.75 -2.90 20.37
CA ALA A 55 -1.94 -2.06 20.49
C ALA A 55 -2.92 -2.20 19.31
N MET A 56 -2.49 -2.76 18.16
CA MET A 56 -3.27 -2.76 16.92
C MET A 56 -4.08 -4.04 16.65
N GLY A 57 -3.90 -5.10 17.46
CA GLY A 57 -4.61 -6.38 17.27
C GLY A 57 -4.26 -7.13 15.97
N LEU A 58 -3.27 -6.66 15.21
CA LEU A 58 -2.70 -7.31 14.03
C LEU A 58 -1.39 -8.00 14.40
N LYS A 59 -1.04 -9.11 13.75
CA LYS A 59 0.26 -9.77 13.93
C LYS A 59 1.37 -9.08 13.13
N MET A 60 1.06 -8.64 11.92
CA MET A 60 1.98 -7.96 11.01
C MET A 60 1.30 -6.73 10.41
N MET A 61 2.06 -5.64 10.29
CA MET A 61 1.66 -4.44 9.57
C MET A 61 2.52 -4.32 8.32
N VAL A 62 1.86 -4.08 7.19
CA VAL A 62 2.52 -3.85 5.91
C VAL A 62 2.65 -2.35 5.72
N GLU A 63 3.84 -1.90 5.35
CA GLU A 63 4.13 -0.53 4.93
C GLU A 63 4.45 -0.57 3.44
N ILE A 64 3.86 0.37 2.69
CA ILE A 64 3.98 0.38 1.24
C ILE A 64 4.96 1.48 0.87
N GLU A 65 6.06 1.09 0.28
CA GLU A 65 7.03 2.02 -0.28
C GLU A 65 6.88 2.02 -1.79
N LEU A 66 6.73 3.22 -2.32
CA LEU A 66 6.70 3.46 -3.76
C LEU A 66 8.01 4.12 -4.15
N ARG A 67 8.62 3.61 -5.21
CA ARG A 67 9.86 4.16 -5.76
C ARG A 67 9.69 4.39 -7.26
N ARG A 68 9.95 5.59 -7.78
CA ARG A 68 9.86 5.79 -9.23
C ARG A 68 11.01 5.08 -9.93
N ARG A 69 10.70 4.39 -11.02
CA ARG A 69 11.70 3.72 -11.88
C ARG A 69 12.58 4.73 -12.62
N ASP A 70 12.07 5.93 -12.87
CA ASP A 70 12.82 7.06 -13.43
C ASP A 70 13.95 7.57 -12.51
N GLY A 71 14.08 7.04 -11.29
CA GLY A 71 15.07 7.48 -10.29
C GLY A 71 14.66 8.76 -9.57
N GLN A 72 13.50 9.34 -9.90
CA GLN A 72 12.92 10.47 -9.17
C GLN A 72 12.34 10.01 -7.82
N PRO A 73 12.40 10.85 -6.77
CA PRO A 73 11.71 10.56 -5.52
C PRO A 73 10.19 10.50 -5.77
N VAL A 74 9.51 9.58 -5.09
CA VAL A 74 8.03 9.60 -5.04
C VAL A 74 7.59 10.77 -4.18
N SER A 75 6.50 11.41 -4.56
CA SER A 75 5.92 12.51 -3.80
C SER A 75 5.60 12.06 -2.37
N PRO A 76 6.03 12.79 -1.34
CA PRO A 76 5.78 12.44 0.05
C PRO A 76 4.28 12.34 0.33
N GLU A 77 3.47 13.23 -0.25
CA GLU A 77 2.00 13.20 -0.14
C GLU A 77 1.41 11.85 -0.60
N LEU A 78 1.95 11.27 -1.67
CA LEU A 78 1.48 10.01 -2.21
C LEU A 78 1.88 8.83 -1.31
N LEU A 79 3.07 8.89 -0.70
CA LEU A 79 3.51 7.93 0.33
C LEU A 79 2.72 8.08 1.64
N GLU A 80 2.36 9.30 2.02
CA GLU A 80 1.56 9.59 3.19
C GLU A 80 0.13 9.09 3.00
N GLU A 81 -0.48 9.30 1.82
CA GLU A 81 -1.83 8.83 1.55
C GLU A 81 -1.92 7.31 1.44
N ILE A 82 -0.92 6.65 0.82
CA ILE A 82 -0.94 5.18 0.68
C ILE A 82 -0.69 4.48 2.03
N ASN A 83 0.10 5.11 2.91
CA ASN A 83 0.36 4.63 4.28
C ASN A 83 -0.55 5.28 5.32
N TYR A 84 -1.51 6.10 4.89
CA TYR A 84 -2.40 6.81 5.78
C TYR A 84 -3.17 5.80 6.61
N PHE A 85 -3.23 6.10 7.91
CA PHE A 85 -3.93 5.31 8.89
C PHE A 85 -4.70 6.29 9.78
N ALA A 86 -5.99 6.48 9.48
CA ALA A 86 -6.95 7.11 10.39
C ALA A 86 -7.52 6.08 11.36
#